data_AF-A0A8T5N3K5-F1
#
_entry.id   AF-A0A8T5N3K5-F1
#
_cell.length_a   1.000
_cell.length_b   1.000
_cell.length_c   1.000
_cell.angle_alpha   90.00
_cell.angle_beta   90.00
_cell.angle_gamma   90.00
#
_symmetry.space_group_name_H-M   'P 1'
#
loop_
_entity.id
_entity.type
_entity.pdbx_description
1 polymer ?
#
loop_
_entity_poly.entity_id
_entity_poly.type
_entity_poly.pdbx_seq_one_letter_code
_entity_poly.pdbx_strand_id
1 'polypeptide(L)'
;MSLNNKDRETKGLIAMMIIEVLGKPPEHLKETLEEIIKKIDAEKGVSVIFKKINEPVLMKEQKEFYTSFAEIEIEVEEILHLAILMFKYMPAHIEIISPELIALTNNGWNDVLNELTRRLHGYDEVARIIQVEKNILEKKLRVALENKKKEEK
;
A
#
# COMPACT_ATOMS: atom_id res chain seq x y z
N MET A 1 -16.98 -37.76 11.91
CA MET A 1 -15.64 -37.20 12.16
C MET A 1 -15.47 -36.00 11.25
N SER A 2 -15.78 -34.80 11.74
CA SER A 2 -15.58 -33.56 11.02
C SER A 2 -14.10 -33.19 11.17
N LEU A 3 -13.29 -33.49 10.16
CA LEU A 3 -11.92 -32.97 10.10
C LEU A 3 -12.01 -31.45 10.13
N ASN A 4 -11.25 -30.82 11.04
CA ASN A 4 -11.22 -29.38 11.20
C ASN A 4 -10.69 -28.76 9.90
N ASN A 5 -11.56 -28.11 9.11
CA ASN A 5 -11.24 -27.68 7.75
C ASN A 5 -10.06 -26.70 7.64
N LYS A 6 -9.64 -26.07 8.75
CA LYS A 6 -8.50 -25.15 8.81
C LYS A 6 -7.14 -25.80 8.50
N ASP A 7 -6.99 -27.11 8.71
CA ASP A 7 -5.71 -27.80 8.47
C ASP A 7 -5.44 -28.06 6.98
N ARG A 8 -6.35 -27.66 6.08
CA ARG A 8 -6.23 -27.83 4.62
C ARG A 8 -5.81 -26.57 3.88
N GLU A 9 -5.69 -25.44 4.57
CA GLU A 9 -5.32 -24.17 3.93
C GLU A 9 -3.81 -24.06 3.78
N THR A 10 -3.37 -23.51 2.65
CA THR A 10 -1.95 -23.29 2.37
C THR A 10 -1.38 -22.29 3.37
N LYS A 11 -0.22 -22.65 3.95
CA LYS A 11 0.54 -21.80 4.87
C LYS A 11 1.97 -21.61 4.41
N GLY A 12 2.61 -20.54 4.87
CA GLY A 12 4.02 -20.25 4.58
C GLY A 12 4.22 -19.94 3.10
N LEU A 13 3.61 -18.85 2.64
CA LEU A 13 3.78 -18.36 1.27
C LEU A 13 5.00 -17.46 1.22
N ILE A 14 5.79 -17.59 0.16
CA ILE A 14 6.89 -16.68 -0.14
C ILE A 14 6.45 -15.75 -1.26
N ALA A 15 6.61 -14.44 -1.05
CA ALA A 15 6.27 -13.43 -2.02
C ALA A 15 7.36 -12.35 -2.12
N MET A 16 7.55 -11.82 -3.32
CA MET A 16 8.34 -10.62 -3.58
C MET A 16 7.41 -9.40 -3.61
N MET A 17 7.81 -8.33 -2.94
CA MET A 17 7.14 -7.03 -2.99
C MET A 17 8.13 -5.94 -3.38
N ILE A 18 7.67 -4.97 -4.17
CA ILE A 18 8.42 -3.75 -4.45
C ILE A 18 7.71 -2.58 -3.78
N ILE A 19 8.39 -1.93 -2.83
CA ILE A 19 7.92 -0.71 -2.18
C ILE A 19 8.64 0.47 -2.80
N GLU A 20 7.89 1.46 -3.30
CA GLU A 20 8.45 2.68 -3.88
C GLU A 20 8.09 3.88 -3.00
N VAL A 21 9.04 4.80 -2.82
CA VAL A 21 8.82 6.09 -2.17
C VAL A 21 9.33 7.22 -3.06
N LEU A 22 8.62 8.33 -3.01
CA LEU A 22 8.92 9.55 -3.74
C LEU A 22 8.98 10.71 -2.75
N GLY A 23 10.01 11.55 -2.87
CA GLY A 23 10.12 12.70 -1.98
C GLY A 23 11.40 13.51 -2.13
N LYS A 24 11.61 14.39 -1.14
CA LYS A 24 12.81 15.21 -0.95
C LYS A 24 13.01 15.48 0.55
N PRO A 25 14.25 15.54 1.06
CA PRO A 25 15.53 15.32 0.36
C PRO A 25 15.85 13.80 0.20
N PRO A 26 16.73 13.39 -0.74
CA PRO A 26 16.97 11.99 -1.10
C PRO A 26 17.43 11.11 0.07
N GLU A 27 18.14 11.69 1.05
CA GLU A 27 18.67 10.98 2.21
C GLU A 27 17.55 10.34 3.05
N HIS A 28 16.40 11.02 3.16
CA HIS A 28 15.27 10.54 3.96
C HIS A 28 14.50 9.39 3.28
N LEU A 29 14.68 9.16 1.98
CA LEU A 29 13.94 8.12 1.25
C LEU A 29 14.39 6.72 1.70
N LYS A 30 15.70 6.53 1.89
CA LYS A 30 16.22 5.25 2.38
C LYS A 30 15.80 4.95 3.81
N GLU A 31 15.86 5.94 4.69
CA GLU A 31 15.41 5.81 6.08
C GLU A 31 13.92 5.44 6.13
N THR A 32 13.11 6.10 5.31
CA THR A 32 11.68 5.79 5.18
C THR A 32 11.45 4.36 4.71
N LEU A 33 12.18 3.89 3.68
CA LEU A 33 12.09 2.51 3.21
C LEU A 33 12.50 1.51 4.32
N GLU A 34 13.60 1.76 5.03
CA GLU A 34 14.02 0.95 6.17
C GLU A 34 12.94 0.87 7.26
N GLU A 35 12.31 2.00 7.60
CA GLU A 35 11.23 2.02 8.58
C GLU A 35 9.98 1.27 8.10
N ILE A 36 9.62 1.39 6.82
CA ILE A 36 8.49 0.64 6.24
C ILE A 36 8.78 -0.86 6.33
N ILE A 37 9.98 -1.29 5.94
CA ILE A 37 10.37 -2.71 5.96
C ILE A 37 10.36 -3.25 7.40
N LYS A 38 10.87 -2.48 8.37
CA LYS A 38 10.79 -2.86 9.79
C LYS A 38 9.36 -2.99 10.29
N LYS A 39 8.44 -2.13 9.83
CA LYS A 39 7.02 -2.24 10.18
C LYS A 39 6.39 -3.48 9.55
N ILE A 40 6.73 -3.79 8.29
CA ILE A 40 6.27 -5.01 7.61
C ILE A 40 6.73 -6.26 8.37
N ASP A 41 8.00 -6.32 8.75
CA ASP A 41 8.58 -7.45 9.50
C ASP A 41 7.97 -7.63 10.91
N ALA A 42 7.43 -6.54 11.48
CA ALA A 42 6.74 -6.56 12.76
C ALA A 42 5.25 -6.94 12.65
N GLU A 43 4.69 -7.08 11.44
CA GLU A 43 3.32 -7.53 11.27
C GLU A 43 3.18 -9.00 11.68
N LYS A 44 2.05 -9.33 12.32
CA LYS A 44 1.79 -10.70 12.74
C LYS A 44 1.71 -11.63 11.53
N GLY A 45 2.42 -12.76 11.60
CA GLY A 45 2.41 -13.79 10.56
C GLY A 45 3.16 -13.38 9.29
N VAL A 46 4.09 -12.43 9.41
CA VAL A 46 4.95 -11.94 8.34
C VAL A 46 6.41 -12.02 8.81
N SER A 47 7.32 -12.34 7.91
CA SER A 47 8.76 -12.26 8.16
C SER A 47 9.47 -11.83 6.89
N VAL A 48 10.36 -10.85 6.98
CA VAL A 48 11.17 -10.38 5.86
C VAL A 48 12.40 -11.27 5.76
N ILE A 49 12.47 -12.07 4.69
CA ILE A 49 13.57 -13.01 4.42
C ILE A 49 14.73 -12.28 3.74
N PHE A 50 14.42 -11.37 2.84
CA PHE A 50 15.40 -10.61 2.07
C PHE A 50 14.93 -9.17 1.87
N LYS A 51 15.88 -8.24 1.85
CA LYS A 51 15.64 -6.86 1.47
C LYS A 51 16.81 -6.29 0.68
N LYS A 52 16.49 -5.46 -0.30
CA LYS A 52 17.44 -4.68 -1.07
C LYS A 52 16.85 -3.31 -1.34
N ILE A 53 17.49 -2.29 -0.80
CA ILE A 53 17.10 -0.88 -0.99
C ILE A 53 18.01 -0.30 -2.06
N ASN A 54 17.41 0.23 -3.12
CA ASN A 54 18.15 0.86 -4.21
C ASN A 54 18.40 2.34 -3.90
N GLU A 55 19.42 2.91 -4.54
CA GLU A 55 19.78 4.32 -4.36
C GLU A 55 18.70 5.25 -4.92
N PRO A 56 18.39 6.38 -4.25
CA PRO A 56 17.49 7.39 -4.78
C PRO A 56 17.97 7.95 -6.12
N VAL A 57 17.07 8.02 -7.10
CA VAL A 57 17.32 8.56 -8.44
C VAL A 57 16.47 9.81 -8.67
N LEU A 58 17.07 10.85 -9.27
CA LEU A 58 16.36 12.06 -9.66
C LEU A 58 15.32 11.75 -10.75
N MET A 59 14.09 12.23 -10.56
CA MET A 59 13.03 12.03 -11.53
C MET A 59 13.27 12.86 -12.81
N LYS A 60 13.06 12.21 -13.97
CA LYS A 60 13.23 12.85 -15.28
C LYS A 60 12.24 13.99 -15.54
N GLU A 61 11.02 13.86 -15.02
CA GLU A 61 9.90 14.76 -15.33
C GLU A 61 9.71 15.87 -14.28
N GLN A 62 10.18 15.65 -13.05
CA GLN A 62 10.05 16.60 -11.95
C GLN A 62 11.44 16.91 -11.39
N LYS A 63 12.00 18.02 -11.85
CA LYS A 63 13.23 18.57 -11.27
C LYS A 63 12.98 18.78 -9.78
N GLU A 64 13.91 18.31 -8.95
CA GLU A 64 13.90 18.34 -7.47
C GLU A 64 13.24 17.17 -6.72
N PHE A 65 12.56 16.24 -7.40
CA PHE A 65 12.04 15.04 -6.74
C PHE A 65 12.92 13.83 -6.99
N TYR A 66 13.08 12.99 -5.96
CA TYR A 66 13.77 11.73 -6.03
C TYR A 66 12.78 10.60 -5.84
N THR A 67 13.03 9.47 -6.48
CA THR A 67 12.36 8.20 -6.21
C THR A 67 13.39 7.17 -5.76
N SER A 68 12.97 6.29 -4.87
CA SER A 68 13.75 5.14 -4.41
C SER A 68 12.80 3.98 -4.23
N PHE A 69 13.29 2.76 -4.43
CA PHE A 69 12.48 1.57 -4.18
C PHE A 69 13.27 0.50 -3.44
N ALA A 70 12.53 -0.37 -2.76
CA ALA A 70 13.04 -1.54 -2.09
C ALA A 70 12.38 -2.79 -2.64
N GLU A 71 13.19 -3.79 -2.98
CA GLU A 71 12.78 -5.16 -3.27
C GLU A 71 12.83 -5.93 -1.95
N ILE A 72 11.72 -6.53 -1.53
CA ILE A 72 11.65 -7.35 -0.32
C ILE A 72 11.03 -8.70 -0.61
N GLU A 73 11.67 -9.75 -0.10
CA GLU A 73 11.11 -11.10 -0.08
C GLU A 73 10.55 -11.35 1.32
N ILE A 74 9.30 -11.77 1.38
CA ILE A 74 8.58 -12.01 2.63
C ILE A 74 8.04 -13.43 2.67
N GLU A 75 8.08 -14.03 3.84
CA GLU A 75 7.28 -15.19 4.20
C GLU A 75 6.03 -14.71 4.92
N VAL A 76 4.87 -15.22 4.51
CA VAL A 76 3.60 -14.95 5.18
C VAL A 76 2.90 -16.24 5.56
N GLU A 77 2.34 -16.29 6.76
CA GLU A 77 1.71 -17.50 7.29
C GLU A 77 0.47 -17.89 6.48
N GLU A 78 -0.31 -16.92 6.00
CA GLU A 78 -1.57 -17.14 5.28
C GLU A 78 -1.76 -16.05 4.22
N ILE A 79 -2.47 -16.36 3.14
CA ILE A 79 -2.73 -15.40 2.04
C ILE A 79 -3.45 -14.12 2.50
N LEU A 80 -4.24 -14.21 3.57
CA LEU A 80 -4.94 -13.05 4.14
C LEU A 80 -3.94 -12.00 4.65
N HIS A 81 -2.82 -12.43 5.25
CA HIS A 81 -1.76 -11.52 5.68
C HIS A 81 -1.15 -10.80 4.46
N LEU A 82 -0.93 -11.51 3.35
CA LEU A 82 -0.46 -10.89 2.10
C LEU A 82 -1.43 -9.81 1.60
N ALA A 83 -2.73 -10.11 1.58
CA ALA A 83 -3.76 -9.15 1.17
C ALA A 83 -3.77 -7.92 2.08
N ILE A 84 -3.62 -8.10 3.40
CA ILE A 84 -3.53 -6.99 4.35
C ILE A 84 -2.30 -6.12 4.08
N LEU A 85 -1.14 -6.73 3.81
CA LEU A 85 0.08 -5.99 3.46
C LEU A 85 -0.10 -5.17 2.17
N MET A 86 -0.74 -5.75 1.14
CA MET A 86 -1.04 -5.05 -0.11
C MET A 86 -1.82 -3.75 0.14
N PHE A 87 -2.86 -3.78 0.98
CA PHE A 87 -3.64 -2.57 1.26
C PHE A 87 -2.99 -1.61 2.26
N LYS A 88 -2.19 -2.12 3.19
CA LYS A 88 -1.57 -1.29 4.22
C LYS A 88 -0.37 -0.52 3.69
N TYR A 89 0.45 -1.16 2.85
CA TYR A 89 1.71 -0.60 2.36
C TYR A 89 1.67 -0.25 0.87
N MET A 90 0.62 -0.65 0.14
CA MET A 90 0.40 -0.29 -1.27
C MET A 90 1.66 -0.50 -2.12
N PRO A 91 2.21 -1.73 -2.17
CA PRO A 91 3.39 -1.99 -2.97
C PRO A 91 3.13 -1.65 -4.44
N ALA A 92 4.16 -1.19 -5.14
CA ALA A 92 4.12 -0.98 -6.58
C ALA A 92 3.98 -2.32 -7.34
N HIS A 93 4.49 -3.40 -6.76
CA HIS A 93 4.44 -4.73 -7.35
C HIS A 93 4.39 -5.83 -6.27
N ILE A 94 3.70 -6.92 -6.59
CA ILE A 94 3.67 -8.14 -5.78
C ILE A 94 3.71 -9.38 -6.67
N GLU A 95 4.51 -10.36 -6.28
CA GLU A 95 4.66 -11.64 -6.95
C GLU A 95 4.72 -12.76 -5.92
N ILE A 96 3.92 -13.82 -6.09
CA ILE A 96 3.98 -15.01 -5.23
C ILE A 96 5.00 -15.96 -5.85
N ILE A 97 6.07 -16.24 -5.10
CA ILE A 97 7.17 -17.14 -5.53
C ILE A 97 6.80 -18.59 -5.22
N SER A 98 6.21 -18.85 -4.05
CA SER A 98 5.82 -20.21 -3.66
C SER A 98 4.70 -20.21 -2.60
N PRO A 99 3.93 -21.30 -2.49
CA PRO A 99 3.88 -22.44 -3.41
C PRO A 99 3.09 -22.12 -4.69
N GLU A 100 3.20 -22.98 -5.71
CA GLU A 100 2.44 -22.85 -6.97
C GLU A 100 0.93 -23.04 -6.78
N LEU A 101 0.53 -23.88 -5.82
CA LEU A 101 -0.88 -24.15 -5.50
C LEU A 101 -1.24 -23.58 -4.13
N ILE A 102 -2.24 -22.70 -4.13
CA ILE A 102 -2.81 -22.11 -2.92
C ILE A 102 -4.20 -22.71 -2.69
N ALA A 103 -4.34 -23.49 -1.62
CA ALA A 103 -5.61 -24.06 -1.19
C ALA A 103 -6.23 -23.16 -0.12
N LEU A 104 -7.50 -22.81 -0.31
CA LEU A 104 -8.31 -22.05 0.66
C LEU A 104 -9.68 -22.69 0.80
N THR A 105 -10.24 -22.63 2.00
CA THR A 105 -11.65 -22.99 2.21
C THR A 105 -12.55 -21.83 1.79
N ASN A 106 -13.86 -22.08 1.72
CA ASN A 106 -14.83 -21.01 1.50
C ASN A 106 -14.72 -19.89 2.55
N ASN A 107 -14.38 -20.24 3.80
CA ASN A 107 -14.19 -19.25 4.84
C ASN A 107 -12.94 -18.39 4.58
N GLY A 108 -11.80 -19.01 4.23
CA GLY A 108 -10.58 -18.27 3.89
C GLY A 108 -10.77 -17.35 2.67
N TRP A 109 -11.48 -17.82 1.64
CA TRP A 109 -11.86 -16.95 0.52
C TRP A 109 -12.77 -15.80 0.94
N ASN A 110 -13.78 -16.06 1.78
CA ASN A 110 -14.66 -15.01 2.30
C ASN A 110 -13.88 -13.96 3.08
N ASP A 111 -12.90 -14.36 3.91
CA ASP A 111 -12.10 -13.43 4.69
C ASP A 111 -11.28 -12.50 3.78
N VAL A 112 -10.62 -13.05 2.75
CA VAL A 112 -9.85 -12.26 1.77
C VAL A 112 -10.76 -11.30 0.98
N LEU A 113 -11.89 -11.80 0.46
CA LEU A 113 -12.81 -11.02 -0.36
C LEU A 113 -13.52 -9.92 0.45
N ASN A 114 -13.87 -10.20 1.71
CA ASN A 114 -14.46 -9.20 2.59
C ASN A 114 -13.45 -8.12 2.99
N GLU A 115 -12.19 -8.48 3.26
CA GLU A 115 -11.15 -7.48 3.55
C GLU A 115 -10.89 -6.59 2.32
N LEU A 116 -10.79 -7.18 1.13
CA LEU A 116 -10.72 -6.43 -0.15
C LEU A 116 -11.90 -5.45 -0.28
N THR A 117 -13.13 -5.95 -0.10
CA THR A 117 -14.35 -5.14 -0.23
C THR A 117 -14.38 -4.00 0.79
N ARG A 118 -13.97 -4.27 2.04
CA ARG A 118 -13.89 -3.27 3.11
C ARG A 118 -12.90 -2.16 2.77
N ARG A 119 -11.73 -2.51 2.24
CA ARG A 119 -10.69 -1.52 1.84
C ARG A 119 -11.15 -0.66 0.67
N LEU A 120 -11.74 -1.27 -0.35
CA LEU A 120 -12.28 -0.56 -1.51
C LEU A 120 -13.39 0.42 -1.11
N HIS A 121 -14.33 0.00 -0.27
CA HIS A 121 -15.37 0.89 0.25
C HIS A 121 -14.79 2.06 1.04
N GLY A 122 -13.81 1.82 1.90
CA GLY A 122 -13.13 2.89 2.63
C GLY A 122 -12.45 3.91 1.71
N TYR A 123 -11.75 3.47 0.67
CA TYR A 123 -11.13 4.38 -0.30
C TYR A 123 -12.15 5.18 -1.12
N ASP A 124 -13.24 4.56 -1.52
CA ASP A 124 -14.33 5.21 -2.25
C ASP A 124 -15.03 6.29 -1.38
N GLU A 125 -15.19 6.05 -0.08
CA GLU A 125 -15.66 7.06 0.87
C GLU A 125 -14.70 8.26 0.97
N VAL A 126 -13.40 8.01 1.14
CA VAL A 126 -12.39 9.06 1.21
C VAL A 126 -12.36 9.88 -0.09
N ALA A 127 -12.42 9.22 -1.25
CA ALA A 127 -12.45 9.89 -2.54
C ALA A 127 -13.68 10.80 -2.71
N ARG A 128 -14.87 10.33 -2.28
CA ARG A 128 -16.09 11.15 -2.27
C ARG A 128 -15.95 12.40 -1.41
N ILE A 129 -15.42 12.25 -0.20
CA ILE A 129 -15.22 13.38 0.73
C ILE A 129 -14.28 14.41 0.08
N ILE A 130 -13.14 13.97 -0.44
CA ILE A 130 -12.16 14.84 -1.13
C ILE A 130 -12.83 15.57 -2.30
N GLN A 131 -13.66 14.89 -3.10
CA GLN A 131 -14.34 15.50 -4.23
C GLN A 131 -15.33 16.60 -3.79
N VAL A 132 -16.05 16.40 -2.68
CA VAL A 132 -16.95 17.39 -2.11
C VAL A 132 -16.17 18.59 -1.56
N GLU A 133 -15.13 18.34 -0.78
CA GLU A 133 -14.29 19.39 -0.20
C GLU A 133 -13.60 20.24 -1.28
N LYS A 134 -13.06 19.59 -2.32
CA LYS A 134 -12.50 20.27 -3.49
C LYS A 134 -13.50 21.23 -4.12
N ASN A 135 -14.74 20.79 -4.35
CA ASN A 135 -15.79 21.62 -4.93
C ASN A 135 -16.14 22.83 -4.04
N ILE A 136 -16.14 22.66 -2.72
CA ILE A 136 -16.36 23.76 -1.76
C ILE A 136 -15.20 24.76 -1.80
N LEU A 137 -13.96 24.26 -1.80
CA LEU A 137 -12.75 25.08 -1.85
C LEU A 137 -12.67 25.89 -3.15
N GLU A 138 -12.94 25.27 -4.30
CA GLU A 138 -12.97 25.96 -5.60
C GLU A 138 -14.00 27.10 -5.63
N LYS A 139 -15.20 26.87 -5.07
CA LYS A 139 -16.23 27.92 -4.95
C LYS A 139 -15.77 29.07 -4.07
N LYS A 140 -15.18 28.79 -2.90
CA LYS A 140 -14.67 29.82 -1.98
C LYS A 140 -13.53 30.62 -2.61
N LEU A 141 -12.61 29.95 -3.31
CA LEU A 141 -11.49 30.58 -4.00
C LEU A 141 -11.98 31.54 -5.09
N ARG A 142 -12.97 31.14 -5.89
CA ARG A 142 -13.54 32.01 -6.93
C ARG A 142 -14.13 33.29 -6.34
N VAL A 143 -14.91 33.17 -5.27
CA VAL A 143 -15.49 34.34 -4.57
C VAL A 143 -14.40 35.26 -4.02
N ALA A 144 -13.36 34.71 -3.38
CA ALA A 144 -12.25 35.51 -2.86
C ALA A 144 -11.50 36.28 -3.96
N LEU A 145 -11.26 35.64 -5.11
CA LEU A 145 -10.61 36.28 -6.26
C LEU A 145 -11.48 37.37 -6.90
N GLU A 146 -12.80 37.17 -6.95
CA GLU A 146 -13.74 38.19 -7.45
C GLU A 146 -13.80 39.41 -6.52
N ASN A 147 -13.78 39.22 -5.20
CA ASN A 147 -13.77 40.31 -4.24
C ASN A 147 -12.47 41.13 -4.31
N LYS A 148 -11.31 40.46 -4.40
CA LYS A 148 -10.02 41.14 -4.54
C LYS A 148 -9.95 42.02 -5.80
N LYS A 149 -10.50 41.54 -6.93
CA LYS A 149 -10.61 42.33 -8.18
C LYS A 149 -11.52 43.55 -8.07
N LYS A 150 -12.47 43.56 -7.14
CA LYS A 150 -13.36 44.71 -6.88
C LYS A 150 -12.69 45.74 -5.96
N GLU A 151 -11.80 45.32 -5.08
CA GLU A 151 -11.03 46.19 -4.18
C GLU A 151 -9.86 46.90 -4.89
N GLU A 152 -9.35 46.32 -5.98
CA GLU A 152 -8.27 46.89 -6.81
C GLU A 152 -8.78 47.85 -7.92
N LYS A 153 -10.09 48.09 -8.02
CA LYS A 153 -10.73 49.04 -8.97
C LYS A 153 -11.31 50.24 -8.24
#